data_AF-A0A117K9T6-F1
#
_entry.id   AF-A0A117K9T6-F1
#
_cell.length_a   1.000
_cell.length_b   1.000
_cell.length_c   1.000
_cell.angle_alpha   90.00
_cell.angle_beta   90.00
_cell.angle_gamma   90.00
#
_symmetry.space_group_name_H-M   'P 1'
#
loop_
_entity.id
_entity.type
_entity.pdbx_description
1 polymer ?
#
loop_
_entity_poly.entity_id
_entity_poly.type
_entity_poly.pdbx_seq_one_letter_code
_entity_poly.pdbx_strand_id
1 'polypeptide(L)'
;MNKILITIFFFSYFFIFSQSANLILQVNGKIITSEFANVYLKFDLENRSKIINVNYLPGDLSLTEEAWEIIKSQPEKKFYLNVDYYTYINGKQGIVNFEIELSKYLLDQKYLIADIYDFRNKSYKRKYQYLTDKHFLVQLYWRPENGVNGIYIPRR
;
A
#
# COMPACT_ATOMS: atom_id res chain seq x y z
N MET A 1 -15.82 30.42 -51.58
CA MET A 1 -16.01 28.97 -51.34
C MET A 1 -15.07 28.55 -50.21
N ASN A 2 -15.50 28.68 -48.97
CA ASN A 2 -14.67 28.34 -47.81
C ASN A 2 -15.07 26.95 -47.32
N LYS A 3 -14.20 25.96 -47.54
CA LYS A 3 -14.28 24.65 -46.90
C LYS A 3 -13.90 24.82 -45.42
N ILE A 4 -14.89 24.81 -44.54
CA ILE A 4 -14.65 24.67 -43.10
C ILE A 4 -14.54 23.17 -42.84
N LEU A 5 -13.31 22.67 -42.66
CA LEU A 5 -13.05 21.35 -42.08
C LEU A 5 -13.32 21.45 -40.57
N ILE A 6 -14.36 20.78 -40.10
CA ILE A 6 -14.57 20.56 -38.67
C ILE A 6 -13.85 19.26 -38.31
N THR A 7 -12.63 19.38 -37.80
CA THR A 7 -11.90 18.25 -37.23
C THR A 7 -12.42 18.03 -35.80
N ILE A 8 -13.31 17.06 -35.62
CA ILE A 8 -13.75 16.61 -34.30
C ILE A 8 -12.59 15.83 -33.68
N PHE A 9 -11.92 16.43 -32.70
CA PHE A 9 -10.98 15.73 -31.83
C PHE A 9 -11.79 14.79 -30.91
N PHE A 10 -11.90 13.52 -31.29
CA PHE A 10 -12.30 12.45 -30.37
C PHE A 10 -11.15 12.25 -29.37
N PHE A 11 -11.09 13.10 -28.34
CA PHE A 11 -10.34 12.79 -27.14
C PHE A 11 -11.17 11.74 -26.39
N SER A 12 -11.09 10.48 -26.82
CA SER A 12 -11.58 9.37 -26.01
C SER A 12 -10.68 9.31 -24.78
N TYR A 13 -11.06 10.07 -23.75
CA TYR A 13 -10.57 9.85 -22.40
C TYR A 13 -10.90 8.39 -22.08
N PHE A 14 -9.88 7.53 -22.12
CA PHE A 14 -9.93 6.29 -21.37
C PHE A 14 -10.13 6.71 -19.91
N PHE A 15 -11.38 6.68 -19.45
CA PHE A 15 -11.66 6.66 -18.02
C PHE A 15 -11.07 5.36 -17.51
N ILE A 16 -9.80 5.41 -17.10
CA ILE A 16 -9.23 4.35 -16.27
C ILE A 16 -10.00 4.46 -14.97
N PHE A 17 -10.96 3.57 -14.78
CA PHE A 17 -11.65 3.40 -13.51
C PHE A 17 -10.60 2.91 -12.50
N SER A 18 -10.00 3.84 -11.77
CA SER A 18 -9.13 3.51 -10.64
C SER A 18 -10.02 3.30 -9.43
N GLN A 19 -9.87 2.15 -8.79
CA GLN A 19 -10.48 1.89 -7.49
C GLN A 19 -9.51 2.39 -6.41
N SER A 20 -9.96 3.24 -5.50
CA SER A 20 -9.15 3.71 -4.37
C SER A 20 -9.49 2.96 -3.09
N ALA A 21 -8.48 2.66 -2.27
CA ALA A 21 -8.65 2.24 -0.89
C ALA A 21 -8.11 3.30 0.08
N ASN A 22 -8.81 3.56 1.19
CA ASN A 22 -8.37 4.54 2.18
C ASN A 22 -7.29 3.94 3.09
N LEU A 23 -6.04 4.05 2.66
CA LEU A 23 -4.87 3.55 3.37
C LEU A 23 -3.97 4.69 3.83
N ILE A 24 -3.61 4.68 5.11
CA ILE A 24 -2.63 5.60 5.70
C ILE A 24 -1.43 4.77 6.14
N LEU A 25 -0.28 5.03 5.51
CA LEU A 25 1.00 4.50 5.94
C LEU A 25 1.67 5.48 6.91
N GLN A 26 2.15 4.95 8.02
CA GLN A 26 2.97 5.68 8.97
C GLN A 26 4.20 4.88 9.37
N VAL A 27 5.29 5.55 9.71
CA VAL A 27 6.52 4.91 10.19
C VAL A 27 6.80 5.39 11.60
N ASN A 28 6.85 4.47 12.55
CA ASN A 28 7.06 4.77 13.97
C ASN A 28 6.06 5.83 14.49
N GLY A 29 4.78 5.72 14.13
CA GLY A 29 3.72 6.64 14.53
C GLY A 29 3.72 8.02 13.85
N LYS A 30 4.51 8.21 12.78
CA LYS A 30 4.52 9.45 11.98
C LYS A 30 3.98 9.17 10.58
N ILE A 31 2.97 9.93 10.16
CA ILE A 31 2.48 9.91 8.78
C ILE A 31 3.59 10.43 7.87
N ILE A 32 3.91 9.65 6.85
CA ILE A 32 4.97 9.96 5.89
C ILE A 32 4.31 10.40 4.58
N THR A 33 4.71 11.57 4.08
CA THR A 33 4.04 12.22 2.94
C THR A 33 4.87 12.24 1.66
N SER A 34 6.20 12.17 1.76
CA SER A 34 7.10 12.41 0.62
C SER A 34 8.22 11.40 0.46
N GLU A 35 8.44 10.57 1.48
CA GLU A 35 9.58 9.68 1.60
C GLU A 35 9.30 8.27 1.07
N PHE A 36 8.06 8.03 0.61
CA PHE A 36 7.69 6.79 -0.04
C PHE A 36 7.80 6.91 -1.55
N ALA A 37 8.38 5.89 -2.19
CA ALA A 37 8.37 5.74 -3.63
C ALA A 37 8.25 4.26 -4.01
N ASN A 38 8.20 4.01 -5.32
CA ASN A 38 8.22 2.67 -5.92
C ASN A 38 7.17 1.74 -5.28
N VAL A 39 5.91 2.19 -5.28
CA VAL A 39 4.81 1.52 -4.61
C VAL A 39 4.20 0.48 -5.54
N TYR A 40 4.16 -0.78 -5.11
CA TYR A 40 3.60 -1.86 -5.92
C TYR A 40 2.92 -2.93 -5.07
N LEU A 41 1.96 -3.61 -5.67
CA LEU A 41 1.36 -4.82 -5.13
C LEU A 41 2.06 -6.05 -5.69
N LYS A 42 2.36 -7.01 -4.81
CA LYS A 42 2.87 -8.32 -5.15
C LYS A 42 1.83 -9.38 -4.82
N PHE A 43 1.45 -10.16 -5.82
CA PHE A 43 0.51 -11.27 -5.72
C PHE A 43 1.25 -12.58 -5.95
N ASP A 44 1.15 -13.52 -5.01
CA ASP A 44 1.69 -14.87 -5.20
C ASP A 44 0.62 -15.75 -5.87
N LEU A 45 0.70 -15.90 -7.18
CA LEU A 45 -0.19 -16.78 -7.96
C LEU A 45 0.41 -18.18 -8.01
N GLU A 46 -0.40 -19.21 -8.29
CA GLU A 46 -0.06 -20.65 -8.12
C GLU A 46 1.35 -21.03 -8.59
N ASN A 47 1.83 -20.45 -9.69
CA ASN A 47 3.15 -20.76 -10.26
C ASN A 47 4.06 -19.54 -10.49
N ARG A 48 3.65 -18.33 -10.08
CA ARG A 48 4.44 -17.11 -10.28
C ARG A 48 4.02 -15.98 -9.36
N SER A 49 4.96 -15.08 -9.03
CA SER A 49 4.60 -13.78 -8.48
C SER A 49 4.22 -12.82 -9.62
N LYS A 50 3.23 -11.96 -9.35
CA LYS A 50 2.86 -10.85 -10.23
C LYS A 50 3.02 -9.53 -9.48
N ILE A 51 3.68 -8.58 -10.11
CA ILE A 51 3.93 -7.24 -9.57
C ILE A 51 3.11 -6.24 -10.38
N ILE A 52 2.36 -5.39 -9.70
CA ILE A 52 1.57 -4.32 -10.32
C ILE A 52 1.88 -3.02 -9.58
N ASN A 53 2.40 -2.03 -10.30
CA ASN A 53 2.65 -0.70 -9.75
C ASN A 53 1.32 0.00 -9.45
N VAL A 54 1.27 0.69 -8.32
CA VAL A 54 0.10 1.44 -7.86
C VAL A 54 0.53 2.82 -7.38
N ASN A 55 -0.41 3.75 -7.34
CA ASN A 55 -0.13 5.08 -6.79
C ASN A 55 -0.54 5.12 -5.33
N TYR A 56 0.19 5.90 -4.54
CA TYR A 56 -0.10 6.11 -3.14
C TYR A 56 0.04 7.59 -2.78
N LEU A 57 -1.00 8.11 -2.16
CA LEU A 57 -0.98 9.31 -1.34
C LEU A 57 -1.56 8.96 0.03
N PRO A 58 -1.20 9.67 1.12
CA PRO A 58 -1.80 9.41 2.42
C PRO A 58 -3.33 9.46 2.37
N GLY A 59 -3.98 8.33 2.68
CA GLY A 59 -5.43 8.16 2.61
C GLY A 59 -5.98 7.70 1.25
N ASP A 60 -5.11 7.48 0.26
CA ASP A 60 -5.50 7.02 -1.07
C ASP A 60 -4.45 6.07 -1.67
N LEU A 61 -4.75 4.78 -1.62
CA LEU A 61 -4.07 3.76 -2.42
C LEU A 61 -4.87 3.56 -3.70
N SER A 62 -4.41 4.15 -4.80
CA SER A 62 -5.08 4.07 -6.10
C SER A 62 -4.68 2.78 -6.82
N LEU A 63 -5.63 1.86 -6.94
CA LEU A 63 -5.47 0.56 -7.60
C LEU A 63 -5.76 0.69 -9.08
N THR A 64 -4.98 -0.02 -9.89
CA THR A 64 -5.32 -0.26 -11.29
C THR A 64 -6.51 -1.22 -11.38
N GLU A 65 -7.23 -1.17 -12.49
CA GLU A 65 -8.31 -2.13 -12.79
C GLU A 65 -7.79 -3.58 -12.69
N GLU A 66 -6.61 -3.84 -13.25
CA GLU A 66 -5.97 -5.15 -13.20
C GLU A 66 -5.71 -5.64 -11.77
N ALA A 67 -5.16 -4.79 -10.90
CA ALA A 67 -4.94 -5.15 -9.50
C ALA A 67 -6.27 -5.44 -8.79
N TRP A 68 -7.28 -4.61 -9.04
CA TRP A 68 -8.59 -4.77 -8.42
C TRP A 68 -9.30 -6.06 -8.87
N GLU A 69 -9.22 -6.43 -10.14
CA GLU A 69 -9.77 -7.70 -10.63
C GLU A 69 -9.10 -8.93 -9.97
N ILE A 70 -7.78 -8.89 -9.76
CA ILE A 70 -7.08 -9.97 -9.03
C ILE A 70 -7.60 -10.05 -7.59
N ILE A 71 -7.70 -8.91 -6.89
CA ILE A 71 -8.19 -8.85 -5.51
C ILE A 71 -9.64 -9.38 -5.40
N LYS A 72 -10.52 -9.01 -6.34
CA LYS A 72 -11.91 -9.47 -6.36
C LYS A 72 -12.05 -10.96 -6.68
N SER A 73 -11.23 -11.49 -7.57
CA SER A 73 -11.29 -12.91 -7.95
C SER A 73 -10.77 -13.85 -6.87
N GLN A 74 -9.98 -13.34 -5.90
CA GLN A 74 -9.37 -14.13 -4.82
C GLN A 74 -9.54 -13.41 -3.46
N PRO A 75 -10.79 -13.19 -2.97
CA PRO A 75 -11.07 -12.29 -1.85
C PRO A 75 -10.45 -12.73 -0.52
N GLU A 76 -10.25 -14.03 -0.32
CA GLU A 76 -9.64 -14.61 0.89
C GLU A 76 -8.12 -14.63 0.84
N LYS A 77 -7.52 -14.33 -0.32
CA LYS A 77 -6.08 -14.44 -0.50
C LYS A 77 -5.38 -13.17 -0.05
N LYS A 78 -4.27 -13.36 0.65
CA LYS A 78 -3.36 -12.29 1.03
C LYS A 78 -2.47 -11.88 -0.14
N PHE A 79 -2.11 -10.62 -0.15
CA PHE A 79 -1.14 -10.02 -1.08
C PHE A 79 -0.31 -8.99 -0.34
N TYR A 80 0.75 -8.48 -0.97
CA TYR A 80 1.69 -7.60 -0.29
C TYR A 80 1.80 -6.25 -0.97
N LEU A 81 1.53 -5.18 -0.24
CA LEU A 81 1.93 -3.83 -0.63
C LEU A 81 3.39 -3.63 -0.27
N ASN A 82 4.19 -3.28 -1.27
CA ASN A 82 5.59 -2.99 -1.13
C ASN A 82 5.81 -1.50 -1.38
N VAL A 83 6.65 -0.88 -0.54
CA VAL A 83 6.96 0.53 -0.61
C VAL A 83 8.42 0.77 -0.25
N ASP A 84 9.13 1.52 -1.09
CA ASP A 84 10.47 1.98 -0.76
C ASP A 84 10.37 3.22 0.13
N TYR A 85 11.00 3.15 1.30
CA TYR A 85 11.09 4.25 2.26
C TYR A 85 12.49 4.85 2.28
N TYR A 86 12.58 6.07 1.78
CA TYR A 86 13.80 6.88 1.72
C TYR A 86 13.95 7.64 3.02
N THR A 87 15.03 7.41 3.76
CA THR A 87 15.31 8.18 4.97
C THR A 87 16.75 8.63 4.97
N TYR A 88 17.00 9.70 5.72
CA TYR A 88 18.35 10.12 6.07
C TYR A 88 18.64 9.74 7.51
N ILE A 89 19.68 8.94 7.73
CA ILE A 89 20.16 8.60 9.07
C ILE A 89 21.64 8.96 9.13
N ASN A 90 22.02 9.83 10.06
CA ASN A 90 23.41 10.30 10.26
C ASN A 90 24.08 10.83 8.98
N GLY A 91 23.34 11.60 8.17
CA GLY A 91 23.86 12.19 6.94
C GLY A 91 24.01 11.22 5.76
N LYS A 92 23.61 9.95 5.90
CA LYS A 92 23.56 8.99 4.81
C LYS A 92 22.12 8.72 4.39
N GLN A 93 21.89 8.75 3.08
CA GLN A 93 20.63 8.30 2.52
C GLN A 93 20.57 6.77 2.62
N GLY A 94 19.43 6.26 3.08
CA GLY A 94 19.15 4.84 3.14
C GLY A 94 17.77 4.57 2.54
N ILE A 95 17.65 3.44 1.87
CA ILE A 95 16.40 2.94 1.31
C ILE A 95 16.10 1.62 2.00
N VAL A 96 14.87 1.46 2.47
CA VAL A 96 14.36 0.18 2.98
C VAL A 96 13.02 -0.07 2.30
N ASN A 97 12.86 -1.28 1.77
CA ASN A 97 11.58 -1.73 1.25
C ASN A 97 10.76 -2.32 2.39
N PHE A 98 9.57 -1.77 2.62
CA PHE A 98 8.60 -2.34 3.56
C PHE A 98 7.57 -3.17 2.81
N GLU A 99 7.34 -4.38 3.31
CA GLU A 99 6.35 -5.31 2.79
C GLU A 99 5.20 -5.42 3.80
N ILE A 100 4.02 -4.98 3.39
CA ILE A 100 2.80 -4.91 4.19
C ILE A 100 1.83 -5.95 3.65
N GLU A 101 1.52 -6.96 4.45
CA GLU A 101 0.51 -7.97 4.11
C GLU A 101 -0.90 -7.36 4.19
N LEU A 102 -1.68 -7.51 3.13
CA LEU A 102 -3.04 -6.99 2.96
C LEU A 102 -3.97 -8.09 2.47
N SER A 103 -5.27 -7.83 2.55
CA SER A 103 -6.34 -8.65 2.01
C SER A 103 -7.47 -7.76 1.48
N LYS A 104 -8.39 -8.32 0.72
CA LYS A 104 -9.57 -7.58 0.24
C LYS A 104 -10.36 -6.99 1.42
N TYR A 105 -10.60 -7.80 2.46
CA TYR A 105 -11.31 -7.36 3.66
C TYR A 105 -10.69 -6.11 4.30
N LEU A 106 -9.35 -6.03 4.35
CA LEU A 106 -8.65 -4.87 4.91
C LEU A 106 -8.82 -3.62 4.04
N LEU A 107 -8.82 -3.77 2.71
CA LEU A 107 -9.03 -2.65 1.77
C LEU A 107 -10.48 -2.17 1.72
N ASP A 108 -11.44 -3.05 2.00
CA ASP A 108 -12.87 -2.69 2.07
C ASP A 108 -13.23 -1.88 3.33
N GLN A 109 -12.32 -1.78 4.31
CA GLN A 109 -12.57 -0.98 5.51
C GLN A 109 -12.67 0.52 5.15
N LYS A 110 -13.49 1.26 5.90
CA LYS A 110 -13.64 2.72 5.72
C LYS A 110 -12.30 3.48 5.77
N TYR A 111 -11.39 2.98 6.61
CA TYR A 111 -9.99 3.38 6.63
C TYR A 111 -9.13 2.23 7.18
N LEU A 112 -7.89 2.18 6.71
CA LEU A 112 -6.85 1.29 7.18
C LEU A 112 -5.59 2.11 7.49
N ILE A 113 -5.03 1.93 8.67
CA ILE A 113 -3.74 2.51 9.04
C ILE A 113 -2.74 1.36 9.17
N ALA A 114 -1.64 1.43 8.43
CA ALA A 114 -0.50 0.54 8.60
C ALA A 114 0.64 1.31 9.29
N ASP A 115 0.89 1.00 10.56
CA ASP A 115 2.05 1.52 11.30
C ASP A 115 3.24 0.58 11.15
N ILE A 116 4.28 1.10 10.53
CA ILE A 116 5.52 0.40 10.25
C ILE A 116 6.52 0.78 11.33
N TYR A 117 6.76 -0.13 12.26
CA TYR A 117 7.80 0.00 13.26
C TYR A 117 9.15 -0.35 12.66
N ASP A 118 9.89 0.67 12.25
CA ASP A 118 11.23 0.53 11.66
C ASP A 118 12.30 0.35 12.74
N PHE A 119 12.97 -0.80 12.72
CA PHE A 119 13.96 -1.19 13.74
C PHE A 119 15.32 -0.51 13.61
N ARG A 120 15.51 0.37 12.62
CA ARG A 120 16.60 1.35 12.65
C ARG A 120 16.44 2.29 13.85
N ASN A 121 15.21 2.52 14.29
CA ASN A 121 14.96 3.08 15.61
C ASN A 121 15.15 2.00 16.69
N LYS A 122 16.20 2.16 17.49
CA LYS A 122 16.60 1.21 18.55
C LYS A 122 15.50 0.98 19.60
N SER A 123 14.64 1.96 19.86
CA SER A 123 13.54 1.83 20.81
C SER A 123 12.51 0.80 20.32
N TYR A 124 12.07 0.92 19.07
CA TYR A 124 11.12 -0.01 18.45
C TYR A 124 11.74 -1.39 18.25
N LYS A 125 13.01 -1.45 17.85
CA LYS A 125 13.77 -2.71 17.76
C LYS A 125 13.73 -3.49 19.08
N ARG A 126 14.12 -2.86 20.18
CA ARG A 126 14.12 -3.50 21.51
C ARG A 126 12.73 -3.98 21.92
N LYS A 127 11.69 -3.21 21.58
CA LYS A 127 10.32 -3.51 21.97
C LYS A 127 9.68 -4.62 21.14
N TYR A 128 10.04 -4.79 19.87
CA TYR A 128 9.25 -5.62 18.96
C TYR A 128 10.05 -6.64 18.14
N GLN A 129 11.39 -6.60 18.15
CA GLN A 129 12.19 -7.49 17.32
C GLN A 129 11.96 -8.99 17.61
N TYR A 130 11.57 -9.35 18.84
CA TYR A 130 11.27 -10.75 19.17
C TYR A 130 10.04 -11.31 18.44
N LEU A 131 9.22 -10.47 17.81
CA LEU A 131 8.02 -10.86 17.08
C LEU A 131 8.28 -11.21 15.61
N THR A 132 9.44 -10.83 15.04
CA THR A 132 9.73 -11.02 13.62
C THR A 132 11.22 -11.03 13.32
N ASP A 133 11.63 -11.83 12.34
CA ASP A 133 13.01 -11.87 11.85
C ASP A 133 13.31 -10.72 10.88
N LYS A 134 12.28 -9.97 10.44
CA LYS A 134 12.42 -8.77 9.61
C LYS A 134 13.02 -7.61 10.41
N HIS A 135 13.57 -6.62 9.70
CA HIS A 135 14.06 -5.37 10.31
C HIS A 135 12.97 -4.31 10.53
N PHE A 136 11.71 -4.73 10.50
CA PHE A 136 10.55 -3.91 10.80
C PHE A 136 9.38 -4.80 11.22
N LEU A 137 8.38 -4.22 11.86
CA LEU A 137 7.09 -4.86 12.14
C LEU A 137 5.96 -3.96 11.62
N VAL A 138 4.93 -4.53 11.03
CA VAL A 138 3.72 -3.78 10.63
C VAL A 138 2.58 -4.11 11.57
N GLN A 139 1.93 -3.08 12.09
CA GLN A 139 0.70 -3.18 12.85
C GLN A 139 -0.42 -2.49 12.08
N LEU A 140 -1.49 -3.22 11.81
CA LEU A 140 -2.67 -2.67 11.13
C LEU A 140 -3.73 -2.25 12.14
N TYR A 141 -4.33 -1.09 11.90
CA TYR A 141 -5.48 -0.56 12.63
C TYR A 141 -6.60 -0.22 11.66
N TRP A 142 -7.79 -0.70 11.96
CA TRP A 142 -9.02 -0.34 11.25
C TRP A 142 -10.16 -0.34 12.26
N ARG A 143 -11.23 0.40 11.97
CA ARG A 143 -12.47 0.34 12.77
C ARG A 143 -13.50 -0.49 11.99
N PRO A 144 -13.82 -1.72 12.43
CA PRO A 144 -15.02 -2.39 11.95
C PRO A 144 -16.24 -1.60 12.40
N GLU A 145 -17.34 -1.70 11.64
CA GLU A 145 -18.59 -0.94 11.87
C GLU A 145 -19.15 -1.08 13.31
N ASN A 146 -18.74 -2.12 14.04
CA ASN A 146 -19.18 -2.44 15.40
C ASN A 146 -18.27 -1.89 16.53
N GLY A 147 -17.28 -1.04 16.22
CA GLY A 147 -16.59 -0.23 17.24
C GLY A 147 -15.41 -0.88 18.01
N VAL A 148 -14.88 -2.02 17.55
CA VAL A 148 -13.75 -2.70 18.23
C VAL A 148 -12.43 -2.51 17.46
N ASN A 149 -11.39 -1.99 18.12
CA ASN A 149 -10.04 -1.90 17.54
C ASN A 149 -9.44 -3.30 17.35
N GLY A 150 -9.29 -3.75 16.10
CA GLY A 150 -8.51 -4.96 15.79
C GLY A 150 -7.01 -4.67 15.75
N ILE A 151 -6.19 -5.55 16.31
CA ILE A 151 -4.74 -5.58 16.08
C ILE A 151 -4.46 -6.78 15.18
N TYR A 152 -4.01 -6.55 13.95
CA TYR A 152 -3.48 -7.63 13.12
C TYR A 152 -1.99 -7.80 13.39
N ILE A 153 -1.61 -9.00 13.84
CA ILE A 153 -0.21 -9.44 13.92
C ILE A 153 -0.09 -10.59 12.92
N PRO A 154 0.68 -10.45 11.83
CA PRO A 154 0.90 -11.56 10.90
C PRO A 154 1.51 -12.74 11.66
N ARG A 155 0.84 -13.90 11.62
CA ARG A 155 1.35 -15.15 12.20
C ARG A 155 2.26 -15.85 11.20
N ARG A 156 3.32 -16.46 11.74
CA ARG A 156 4.32 -17.29 11.04
C ARG A 156 3.67 -18.42 10.26
#